data_AF-A0AAW2B777-F1
#
_entry.id   AF-A0AAW2B777-F1
#
_cell.length_a   1.000
_cell.length_b   1.000
_cell.length_c   1.000
_cell.angle_alpha   90.00
_cell.angle_beta   90.00
_cell.angle_gamma   90.00
#
_symmetry.space_group_name_H-M   'P 1'
#
loop_
_entity.id
_entity.type
_entity.pdbx_description
1 polymer ?
#
loop_
_entity_poly.entity_id
_entity_poly.type
_entity_poly.pdbx_seq_one_letter_code
_entity_poly.pdbx_strand_id
1 'polypeptide(L)' 'MGKSTDLSMLGGSARYILGEETWVEYWPTREESQTPEHRERYIGIREVENKFSNNQGCTT' A
#
# COMPACT_ATOMS: atom_id res chain seq x y z
N MET A 1 -0.28 2.46 3.77
CA MET A 1 1.08 2.98 4.10
C MET A 1 0.89 4.12 5.08
N GLY A 2 1.70 4.25 6.13
CA GLY A 2 1.43 5.24 7.18
C GLY A 2 2.61 5.46 8.11
N LYS A 3 2.42 6.30 9.13
CA LYS A 3 3.48 6.68 10.06
C LYS A 3 3.66 5.66 11.18
N SER A 4 4.91 5.50 11.63
CA SER A 4 5.22 4.66 12.79
C SER A 4 4.66 5.21 14.10
N THR A 5 4.38 6.53 14.17
CA THR A 5 3.74 7.17 15.33
C THR A 5 2.28 6.77 15.50
N ASP A 6 1.63 6.25 14.46
CA ASP A 6 0.24 5.78 14.48
C ASP A 6 0.14 4.28 14.85
N LEU A 7 1.20 3.73 15.45
CA LEU A 7 1.26 2.36 15.93
C LEU A 7 1.17 2.30 17.46
N SER A 8 0.34 1.40 17.95
CA SER A 8 0.27 1.05 19.38
C SER A 8 0.56 -0.44 19.58
N MET A 9 1.44 -0.76 20.52
CA MET A 9 1.73 -2.16 20.87
C MET A 9 0.80 -2.61 21.99
N LEU A 10 -0.02 -3.62 21.71
CA LEU A 10 -1.00 -4.16 22.64
C LEU A 10 -0.89 -5.70 22.64
N GLY A 11 -0.55 -6.26 23.80
CA GLY A 11 -0.47 -7.72 23.97
C GLY A 11 0.53 -8.43 23.04
N GLY A 12 1.66 -7.76 22.72
CA GLY A 12 2.66 -8.30 21.80
C GLY A 12 2.32 -8.17 20.31
N SER A 13 1.21 -7.53 19.98
CA SER A 13 0.80 -7.24 18.60
C SER A 13 0.78 -5.75 18.31
N ALA A 14 1.05 -5.38 17.05
CA ALA A 14 0.93 -4.00 16.59
C ALA A 14 -0.52 -3.71 16.18
N ARG A 15 -1.10 -2.65 16.75
CA ARG A 15 -2.40 -2.10 16.37
C ARG A 15 -2.18 -0.79 15.64
N TYR A 16 -2.60 -0.77 14.37
CA TYR A 16 -2.47 0.36 13.47
C TYR A 16 -3.66 1.30 13.63
N ILE A 17 -3.38 2.59 13.71
CA ILE A 17 -4.39 3.66 13.68
C ILE A 17 -4.35 4.26 12.27
N LEU A 18 -5.52 4.44 11.64
CA LEU A 18 -5.62 5.11 10.35
C LEU A 18 -5.70 6.63 10.60
N GLY A 19 -4.53 7.26 10.74
CA GLY A 19 -4.39 8.70 10.91
C GLY A 19 -4.50 9.48 9.60
N GLU A 20 -4.41 10.81 9.69
CA GLU A 20 -4.53 11.72 8.53
C GLU A 20 -3.50 11.45 7.43
N GLU A 21 -2.29 11.04 7.82
CA GLU A 21 -1.19 10.75 6.89
C GLU A 21 -1.07 9.26 6.58
N THR A 22 -2.12 8.50 6.85
CA THR A 22 -2.22 7.10 6.44
C THR A 22 -2.86 7.00 5.06
N TRP A 23 -2.07 6.57 4.08
CA TRP A 23 -2.55 6.28 2.73
C TRP A 23 -3.25 4.93 2.68
N VAL A 24 -4.57 4.97 2.42
CA VAL A 24 -5.41 3.83 2.08
C VAL A 24 -5.98 4.07 0.69
N GLU A 25 -5.71 3.15 -0.22
CA GLU A 25 -6.19 3.22 -1.60
C GLU A 25 -6.77 1.88 -2.01
N TYR A 26 -7.79 1.94 -2.87
CA TYR A 26 -8.39 0.76 -3.46
C TYR A 26 -7.45 0.13 -4.49
N TRP A 27 -7.07 -1.12 -4.26
CA TRP A 27 -6.31 -1.92 -5.21
C TRP A 27 -7.28 -2.79 -6.03
N PRO A 28 -7.43 -2.53 -7.34
CA PRO A 28 -8.33 -3.31 -8.17
C PRO A 28 -7.97 -4.79 -8.19
N THR A 29 -8.96 -5.65 -8.38
CA THR A 29 -8.72 -7.08 -8.61
C THR A 29 -8.12 -7.32 -10.00
N ARG A 30 -7.69 -8.55 -10.24
CA ARG A 30 -7.18 -8.95 -11.56
C ARG A 30 -8.27 -8.94 -12.63
N GLU A 31 -9.51 -9.22 -12.25
CA GLU A 31 -10.66 -9.21 -13.14
C GLU A 31 -11.04 -7.77 -13.51
N GLU A 32 -11.05 -6.87 -12.52
CA GLU A 32 -11.33 -5.45 -12.74
C GLU A 32 -10.28 -4.79 -13.63
N SER A 33 -9.00 -5.19 -13.52
CA SER A 33 -7.91 -4.62 -14.32
C SER A 33 -8.02 -4.87 -15.83
N GLN A 34 -8.94 -5.75 -16.26
CA GLN A 34 -9.24 -5.96 -17.68
C GLN A 34 -10.07 -4.81 -18.27
N THR A 35 -10.64 -3.95 -17.42
CA THR A 35 -11.44 -2.79 -17.82
C THR A 35 -10.56 -1.53 -17.95
N PRO A 36 -10.81 -0.64 -18.93
CA PRO A 36 -10.06 0.62 -19.06
C PRO A 36 -10.05 1.47 -17.79
N GLU A 37 -11.12 1.42 -17.00
CA GLU A 37 -11.31 2.21 -15.79
C GLU A 37 -10.30 1.86 -14.67
N HIS A 38 -9.90 0.59 -14.58
CA HIS A 38 -9.05 0.09 -13.50
C HIS A 38 -7.64 -0.31 -13.95
N ARG A 39 -7.42 -0.48 -15.26
CA ARG A 39 -6.16 -0.99 -15.82
C ARG A 39 -4.95 -0.20 -15.38
N GLU A 40 -4.96 1.13 -15.57
CA GLU A 40 -3.81 1.98 -15.26
C GLU A 40 -3.48 1.99 -13.75
N ARG A 41 -4.51 2.09 -12.89
CA ARG A 41 -4.32 2.01 -11.43
C ARG A 41 -3.74 0.67 -11.00
N TYR A 42 -4.25 -0.43 -11.57
CA TYR A 42 -3.75 -1.77 -11.27
C TYR A 42 -2.27 -1.91 -11.65
N ILE A 43 -1.87 -1.44 -12.84
CA ILE A 43 -0.47 -1.47 -13.30
C ILE A 43 0.42 -0.64 -12.38
N GLY A 44 0.03 0.60 -12.07
CA GLY A 44 0.83 1.49 -11.21
C GLY A 44 1.07 0.92 -9.81
N ILE A 45 0.03 0.37 -9.16
CA ILE A 45 0.19 -0.24 -7.83
C ILE A 45 1.08 -1.49 -7.89
N ARG A 46 0.96 -2.31 -8.95
CA ARG A 46 1.84 -3.48 -9.17
C ARG A 46 3.30 -3.09 -9.34
N GLU A 47 3.59 -2.00 -10.04
CA GLU A 47 4.95 -1.49 -10.17
C GLU A 47 5.53 -1.05 -8.82
N VAL A 48 4.74 -0.36 -7.99
CA VAL A 48 5.14 0.06 -6.64
C VAL A 48 5.38 -1.17 -5.74
N GLU A 49 4.48 -2.14 -5.74
CA GLU A 49 4.64 -3.43 -5.04
C GLU A 49 5.94 -4.12 -5.43
N ASN A 50 6.21 -4.22 -6.74
CA ASN A 50 7.41 -4.87 -7.25
C ASN A 50 8.69 -4.17 -6.79
N LYS A 51 8.71 -2.83 -6.74
CA LYS A 51 9.89 -2.08 -6.25
C LYS A 51 10.16 -2.41 -4.78
N PHE A 52 9.16 -2.28 -3.91
CA PHE A 52 9.34 -2.52 -2.48
C PHE A 52 9.61 -3.99 -2.13
N SER A 53 9.01 -4.93 -2.86
CA SER A 53 9.20 -6.37 -2.60
C SER A 53 10.58 -6.87 -3.01
N ASN A 54 11.21 -6.25 -4.01
CA ASN A 54 12.53 -6.63 -4.51
C ASN A 54 13.70 -5.96 -3.76
N ASN A 55 13.49 -5.57 -2.49
CA ASN A 55 14.45 -4.81 -1.66
C ASN A 55 14.95 -3.50 -2.31
N GLN A 56 14.22 -2.94 -3.28
CA GLN A 56 14.50 -1.61 -3.80
C GLN A 56 13.77 -0.62 -2.89
N GLY A 57 14.49 -0.20 -1.84
CA GLY A 57 14.05 0.86 -0.94
C GLY A 57 14.07 2.23 -1.61
N CYS A 58 14.00 3.29 -0.81
CA CYS A 58 14.09 4.65 -1.33
C CYS A 58 15.51 4.96 -1.82
N THR A 59 15.62 5.65 -2.95
CA THR A 59 16.87 6.32 -3.37
C THR A 59 17.02 7.62 -2.57
N THR A 60 18.20 7.87 -2.02
CA THR A 60 18.52 9.05 -1.20
C THR A 60 18.80 10.28 -2.03
#